data_AF-A0A3D3PAT0-F1
#
_entry.id   AF-A0A3D3PAT0-F1
#
_cell.length_a   1.000
_cell.length_b   1.000
_cell.length_c   1.000
_cell.angle_alpha   90.00
_cell.angle_beta   90.00
_cell.angle_gamma   90.00
#
_symmetry.space_group_name_H-M   'P 1'
#
loop_
_entity.id
_entity.type
_entity.pdbx_description
1 polymer ?
#
loop_
_entity_poly.entity_id
_entity_poly.type
_entity_poly.pdbx_seq_one_letter_code
_entity_poly.pdbx_strand_id
1 'polypeptide(L)'
;MGQKQEKLKYLTLNHFEQFRHEKLSLRELENSKYIEIADRVYRNLNGQYSDIPINYGSWDISTSNFILEFDEERHFNRYRLTTLKSELYNQSKFFIKDDYSNYCHQFEGLCLRAASWGKNWEKIQ
;
A
#
# COMPACT_ATOMS: atom_id res chain seq x y z
N MET A 1 3.30 -15.43 9.58
CA MET A 1 3.39 -14.50 8.44
C MET A 1 4.38 -14.97 7.38
N GLY A 2 5.63 -15.36 7.76
CA GLY A 2 6.67 -15.76 6.81
C GLY A 2 6.29 -16.83 5.76
N GLN A 3 5.61 -17.92 6.14
CA GLN A 3 5.27 -18.96 5.15
C GLN A 3 4.30 -18.49 4.04
N LYS A 4 3.38 -17.57 4.35
CA LYS A 4 2.43 -17.03 3.35
C LYS A 4 3.15 -16.08 2.38
N GLN A 5 4.01 -15.22 2.91
CA GLN A 5 4.82 -14.29 2.13
C GLN A 5 5.77 -15.03 1.17
N GLU A 6 6.48 -16.05 1.65
CA GLU A 6 7.35 -16.87 0.80
C GLU A 6 6.58 -17.60 -0.31
N LYS A 7 5.40 -18.14 0.00
CA LYS A 7 4.56 -18.79 -1.01
C LYS A 7 4.07 -17.81 -2.08
N LEU A 8 3.63 -16.61 -1.67
CA LEU A 8 3.19 -15.61 -2.64
C LEU A 8 4.36 -15.03 -3.44
N LYS A 9 5.53 -14.88 -2.83
CA LYS A 9 6.78 -14.54 -3.53
C LYS A 9 7.11 -15.58 -4.59
N TYR A 10 7.10 -16.86 -4.24
CA TYR A 10 7.31 -17.94 -5.18
C TYR A 10 6.31 -17.89 -6.35
N LEU A 11 5.02 -17.75 -6.06
CA LEU A 11 3.99 -17.65 -7.11
C LEU A 11 4.20 -16.44 -8.00
N THR A 12 4.47 -15.27 -7.42
CA THR A 12 4.67 -14.02 -8.16
C THR A 12 5.88 -14.14 -9.10
N LEU A 13 7.01 -14.62 -8.59
CA LEU A 13 8.26 -14.72 -9.36
C LEU A 13 8.26 -15.85 -10.40
N ASN A 14 7.31 -16.79 -10.34
CA ASN A 14 7.09 -17.77 -11.42
C ASN A 14 6.32 -17.19 -12.61
N HIS A 15 5.58 -16.10 -12.41
CA HIS A 15 4.75 -15.47 -13.44
C HIS A 15 5.30 -14.14 -13.93
N PHE A 16 6.09 -13.45 -13.11
CA PHE A 16 6.62 -12.13 -13.39
C PHE A 16 8.12 -12.09 -13.14
N GLU A 17 8.85 -11.43 -14.05
CA GLU A 17 10.30 -11.29 -13.94
C GLU A 17 10.67 -10.46 -12.71
N GLN A 18 11.58 -11.00 -11.89
CA GLN A 18 12.16 -10.25 -10.78
C GLN A 18 12.99 -9.09 -11.32
N PHE A 19 12.72 -7.88 -10.82
CA PHE A 19 13.42 -6.69 -11.26
C PHE A 19 13.79 -5.80 -10.07
N ARG A 20 14.92 -5.09 -10.15
CA ARG A 20 15.34 -4.13 -9.13
C ARG A 20 15.21 -2.72 -9.70
N HIS A 21 14.20 -1.99 -9.24
CA HIS A 21 14.03 -0.59 -9.61
C HIS A 21 15.09 0.27 -8.93
N GLU A 22 15.47 1.37 -9.58
CA GLU A 22 16.23 2.43 -8.93
C GLU A 22 15.37 3.06 -7.83
N LYS A 23 16.02 3.49 -6.76
CA LYS A 23 15.32 4.15 -5.65
C LYS A 23 14.86 5.52 -6.11
N LEU A 24 13.56 5.80 -5.97
CA LEU A 24 13.01 7.13 -6.21
C LEU A 24 13.65 8.11 -5.24
N SER A 25 14.15 9.23 -5.74
CA SER A 25 14.60 10.36 -4.94
C SER A 25 13.47 11.34 -4.68
N LEU A 26 13.56 12.09 -3.57
CA LEU A 26 12.56 13.13 -3.25
C LEU A 26 12.46 14.15 -4.38
N ARG A 27 13.60 14.54 -4.96
CA ARG A 27 13.66 15.47 -6.08
C ARG A 27 12.91 14.95 -7.31
N GLU A 28 12.99 13.65 -7.61
CA GLU A 28 12.22 13.08 -8.72
C GLU A 28 10.72 13.10 -8.43
N LEU A 29 10.31 12.80 -7.19
CA LEU A 29 8.91 12.90 -6.80
C LEU A 29 8.41 14.35 -6.91
N GLU A 30 9.15 15.31 -6.36
CA GLU A 30 8.86 16.75 -6.39
C GLU A 30 8.70 17.29 -7.82
N ASN A 31 9.51 16.82 -8.77
CA ASN A 31 9.43 17.21 -10.17
C ASN A 31 8.41 16.38 -10.98
N SER A 32 7.75 15.41 -10.36
CA SER A 32 6.74 14.59 -11.04
C SER A 32 5.37 15.24 -10.96
N LYS A 33 4.49 14.84 -11.90
CA LYS A 33 3.05 15.17 -11.84
C LYS A 33 2.31 14.51 -10.67
N TYR A 34 2.98 13.70 -9.85
CA TYR A 34 2.37 12.89 -8.79
C TYR A 34 2.64 13.45 -7.38
N ILE A 35 3.44 14.51 -7.21
CA ILE A 35 3.76 15.05 -5.88
C ILE A 35 2.51 15.46 -5.10
N GLU A 36 1.60 16.21 -5.72
CA GLU A 36 0.41 16.73 -5.06
C GLU A 36 -0.52 15.61 -4.57
N ILE A 37 -0.69 14.57 -5.40
CA ILE A 37 -1.53 13.42 -5.04
C ILE A 37 -0.87 12.52 -4.01
N ALA A 38 0.46 12.36 -4.08
CA ALA A 38 1.23 11.61 -3.09
C ALA A 38 1.16 12.29 -1.71
N ASP A 39 1.40 13.61 -1.64
CA ASP A 39 1.29 14.37 -0.39
C ASP A 39 -0.13 14.31 0.16
N ARG A 40 -1.14 14.58 -0.67
CA ARG A 40 -2.56 14.52 -0.25
C ARG A 40 -2.94 13.16 0.31
N VAL A 41 -2.57 12.06 -0.36
CA VAL A 41 -2.83 10.71 0.15
C VAL A 41 -2.08 10.46 1.46
N TYR A 42 -0.80 10.85 1.54
CA TYR A 42 0.00 10.69 2.75
C TYR A 42 -0.59 11.44 3.96
N ARG A 43 -1.02 12.69 3.77
CA ARG A 43 -1.69 13.48 4.81
C ARG A 43 -3.04 12.90 5.22
N ASN A 44 -3.83 12.39 4.27
CA ASN A 44 -5.09 11.70 4.56
C ASN A 44 -4.91 10.39 5.36
N LEU A 45 -3.72 9.80 5.32
CA LEU A 45 -3.32 8.67 6.15
C LEU A 45 -2.77 9.10 7.53
N ASN A 46 -2.90 10.37 7.90
CA ASN A 46 -2.30 10.97 9.09
C ASN A 46 -0.76 10.85 9.14
N GLY A 47 -0.11 10.94 7.97
CA GLY A 47 1.35 10.98 7.88
C GLY A 47 1.97 12.10 8.71
N GLN A 48 2.82 11.73 9.67
CA GLN A 48 3.39 12.64 10.67
C GLN A 48 4.71 13.28 10.25
N TYR A 49 5.42 12.69 9.28
CA TYR A 49 6.71 13.22 8.85
C TYR A 49 6.52 14.42 7.90
N SER A 50 7.54 15.29 7.85
CA SER A 50 7.58 16.35 6.84
C SER A 50 7.63 15.75 5.44
N ASP A 51 8.49 14.73 5.28
CA ASP A 51 8.81 14.12 4.00
C ASP A 51 7.99 12.84 3.80
N ILE A 52 7.53 12.64 2.56
CA ILE A 52 6.77 11.45 2.19
C ILE A 52 7.74 10.25 2.10
N PRO A 53 7.40 9.08 2.65
CA PRO A 53 8.17 7.87 2.39
C PRO A 53 8.00 7.44 0.92
N ILE A 54 9.11 7.35 0.18
CA ILE A 54 9.12 7.15 -1.28
C ILE A 54 9.74 5.82 -1.73
N ASN A 55 10.30 5.04 -0.80
CA ASN A 55 11.03 3.82 -1.13
C ASN A 55 10.33 2.60 -0.57
N TYR A 56 10.20 1.58 -1.41
CA TYR A 56 9.74 0.26 -1.01
C TYR A 56 10.82 -0.45 -0.16
N GLY A 57 10.36 -1.32 0.73
CA GLY A 57 11.18 -2.04 1.69
C GLY A 57 11.94 -3.22 1.09
N SER A 58 12.93 -3.72 1.83
CA SER A 58 13.70 -4.92 1.43
C SER A 58 12.86 -6.21 1.36
N TRP A 59 11.68 -6.19 1.96
CA TRP A 59 10.77 -7.33 2.06
C TRP A 59 9.70 -7.35 0.95
N ASP A 60 9.63 -6.30 0.15
CA ASP A 60 8.67 -6.19 -0.95
C ASP A 60 9.11 -7.03 -2.15
N ILE A 61 8.13 -7.54 -2.89
CA ILE A 61 8.38 -8.32 -4.10
C ILE A 61 8.37 -7.35 -5.28
N SER A 62 9.55 -7.11 -5.84
CA SER A 62 9.72 -6.23 -6.99
C SER A 62 9.78 -7.03 -8.29
N THR A 63 8.92 -6.67 -9.25
CA THR A 63 8.87 -7.24 -10.60
C THR A 63 9.09 -6.15 -11.65
N SER A 64 9.32 -6.54 -12.90
CA SER A 64 9.48 -5.57 -14.01
C SER A 64 8.21 -4.75 -14.27
N ASN A 65 7.03 -5.24 -13.88
CA ASN A 65 5.75 -4.58 -14.13
C ASN A 65 5.18 -3.84 -12.92
N PHE A 66 5.43 -4.32 -11.70
CA PHE A 66 4.88 -3.77 -10.46
C PHE A 66 5.70 -4.16 -9.23
N ILE A 67 5.51 -3.44 -8.14
CA ILE A 67 6.02 -3.78 -6.81
C ILE A 67 4.84 -4.22 -5.95
N LEU A 68 5.00 -5.31 -5.22
CA LEU A 68 4.01 -5.86 -4.31
C LEU A 68 4.52 -5.76 -2.86
N GLU A 69 3.82 -4.98 -2.06
CA GLU A 69 4.04 -4.81 -0.63
C GLU A 69 3.01 -5.61 0.17
N PHE A 70 3.47 -6.26 1.24
CA PHE A 70 2.59 -6.93 2.20
C PHE A 70 2.35 -6.02 3.39
N ASP A 71 1.13 -5.52 3.47
CA ASP A 71 0.70 -4.78 4.64
C ASP A 71 0.23 -5.73 5.75
N GLU A 72 0.32 -5.28 6.99
CA GLU A 72 -0.17 -6.04 8.13
C GLU A 72 -1.69 -5.86 8.31
N GLU A 73 -2.36 -6.94 8.73
CA GLU A 73 -3.82 -7.00 8.89
C GLU A 73 -4.41 -5.93 9.83
N ARG A 74 -3.56 -5.27 10.64
CA ARG A 74 -3.95 -4.36 11.73
C ARG A 74 -4.50 -3.03 11.24
N HIS A 75 -3.97 -2.48 10.14
CA HIS A 75 -4.37 -1.18 9.60
C HIS A 75 -4.68 -1.19 8.10
N PHE A 76 -4.40 -2.31 7.43
CA PHE A 76 -4.49 -2.42 5.99
C PHE A 76 -5.83 -1.94 5.42
N ASN A 77 -6.96 -2.44 5.93
CA ASN A 77 -8.26 -2.12 5.33
C ASN A 77 -8.62 -0.64 5.42
N ARG A 78 -8.26 0.04 6.50
CA ARG A 78 -8.57 1.47 6.68
C ARG A 78 -7.70 2.35 5.81
N TYR A 79 -6.38 2.12 5.87
CA TYR A 79 -5.45 2.85 5.03
C TYR A 79 -5.74 2.60 3.56
N ARG A 80 -6.00 1.34 3.18
CA ARG A 80 -6.37 0.99 1.81
C ARG A 80 -7.67 1.66 1.38
N LEU A 81 -8.71 1.66 2.21
CA LEU A 81 -9.95 2.35 1.88
C LEU A 81 -9.73 3.85 1.67
N THR A 82 -8.84 4.48 2.45
CA THR A 82 -8.45 5.88 2.25
C THR A 82 -7.66 6.08 0.96
N THR A 83 -6.66 5.24 0.67
CA THR A 83 -5.87 5.37 -0.56
C THR A 83 -6.69 5.11 -1.82
N LEU A 84 -7.67 4.20 -1.77
CA LEU A 84 -8.58 3.92 -2.89
C LEU A 84 -9.43 5.13 -3.30
N LYS A 85 -9.61 6.13 -2.43
CA LYS A 85 -10.27 7.40 -2.80
C LYS A 85 -9.42 8.26 -3.76
N SER A 86 -8.12 7.97 -3.87
CA SER A 86 -7.21 8.63 -4.81
C SER A 86 -7.63 8.40 -6.26
N GLU A 87 -7.51 9.44 -7.07
CA GLU A 87 -7.73 9.40 -8.52
C GLU A 87 -6.70 8.54 -9.28
N LEU A 88 -5.57 8.16 -8.66
CA LEU A 88 -4.63 7.20 -9.24
C LEU A 88 -5.30 5.88 -9.60
N TYR A 89 -6.26 5.43 -8.77
CA TYR A 89 -6.97 4.18 -8.99
C TYR A 89 -8.02 4.25 -10.10
N ASN A 90 -8.43 5.46 -10.52
CA ASN A 90 -9.37 5.62 -11.63
C ASN A 90 -8.71 5.26 -12.98
N GLN A 91 -7.38 5.21 -13.04
CA GLN A 91 -6.61 4.96 -14.27
C GLN A 91 -6.20 3.50 -14.44
N SER A 92 -6.46 2.63 -13.45
CA SER A 92 -5.98 1.25 -13.50
C SER A 92 -6.92 0.36 -14.32
N LYS A 93 -6.37 -0.34 -15.31
CA LYS A 93 -7.10 -1.35 -16.11
C LYS A 93 -7.13 -2.72 -15.46
N PHE A 94 -6.21 -2.99 -14.52
CA PHE A 94 -5.97 -4.32 -13.95
C PHE A 94 -6.41 -4.43 -12.50
N PHE A 95 -7.03 -3.38 -11.97
CA PHE A 95 -7.41 -3.30 -10.57
C PHE A 95 -8.80 -2.70 -10.45
N ILE A 96 -9.76 -3.50 -9.96
CA ILE A 96 -11.14 -3.10 -9.79
C ILE A 96 -11.27 -2.44 -8.40
N LYS A 97 -11.29 -1.11 -8.39
CA LYS A 97 -11.36 -0.30 -7.18
C LYS A 97 -12.56 -0.64 -6.30
N ASP A 98 -13.72 -0.86 -6.91
CA ASP A 98 -14.96 -1.11 -6.16
C ASP A 98 -14.94 -2.47 -5.46
N ASP A 99 -14.44 -3.51 -6.14
CA ASP A 99 -14.25 -4.83 -5.53
C ASP A 99 -13.32 -4.77 -4.32
N TYR A 100 -12.21 -4.04 -4.42
CA TYR A 100 -11.31 -3.93 -3.27
C TYR A 100 -11.90 -3.08 -2.15
N SER A 101 -12.63 -2.02 -2.48
CA SER A 101 -13.32 -1.17 -1.50
C SER A 101 -14.36 -1.99 -0.72
N ASN A 102 -15.15 -2.81 -1.43
CA ASN A 102 -16.12 -3.73 -0.85
C ASN A 102 -15.45 -4.75 0.07
N TYR A 103 -14.31 -5.31 -0.35
CA TYR A 103 -13.52 -6.20 0.48
C TYR A 103 -13.04 -5.49 1.77
N CYS A 104 -12.51 -4.28 1.67
CA CYS A 104 -12.10 -3.50 2.85
C CYS A 104 -13.25 -3.33 3.85
N HIS A 105 -14.46 -2.99 3.36
CA HIS A 105 -15.65 -2.88 4.20
C HIS A 105 -16.10 -4.21 4.82
N GLN A 106 -16.14 -5.28 4.02
CA GLN A 106 -16.57 -6.60 4.47
C GLN A 106 -15.68 -7.15 5.61
N PHE A 107 -14.37 -6.92 5.51
CA PHE A 107 -13.39 -7.48 6.43
C PHE A 107 -12.93 -6.50 7.53
N GLU A 108 -13.45 -5.26 7.57
CA GLU A 108 -13.11 -4.25 8.58
C GLU A 108 -13.27 -4.76 10.02
N GLY A 109 -14.35 -5.48 10.30
CA GLY A 109 -14.60 -6.05 11.62
C GLY A 109 -13.54 -7.09 12.04
N LEU A 110 -12.95 -7.81 11.08
CA LEU A 110 -11.86 -8.76 11.35
C LEU A 110 -10.54 -8.04 11.63
N CYS A 111 -10.20 -7.01 10.84
CA CYS A 111 -9.04 -6.16 11.07
C CYS A 111 -9.08 -5.48 12.45
N LEU A 112 -10.25 -4.94 12.83
CA LEU A 112 -10.47 -4.35 14.15
C LEU A 112 -10.20 -5.31 15.31
N ARG A 113 -10.63 -6.56 15.18
CA ARG A 113 -10.36 -7.59 16.18
C ARG A 113 -8.88 -7.97 16.22
N ALA A 114 -8.22 -8.08 15.07
CA ALA A 114 -6.79 -8.39 15.00
C ALA A 114 -5.93 -7.30 15.65
N ALA A 115 -6.35 -6.03 15.55
CA ALA A 115 -5.66 -4.89 16.13
C ALA A 115 -6.14 -4.51 17.54
N SER A 116 -7.09 -5.24 18.15
CA SER A 116 -7.64 -4.92 19.47
C SER A 116 -6.64 -5.11 20.64
N TRP A 117 -5.52 -5.78 20.40
CA TRP A 117 -4.47 -6.04 21.38
C TRP A 117 -3.21 -5.23 21.07
N GLY A 118 -2.74 -4.44 22.04
CA GLY A 118 -1.66 -3.46 21.87
C GLY A 118 -2.21 -2.07 21.55
N LYS A 119 -1.49 -1.01 21.91
CA LYS A 119 -1.87 0.40 21.72
C LYS A 119 -1.84 0.81 20.23
N ASN A 120 -2.45 0.02 19.35
CA ASN A 120 -2.34 0.17 17.89
C ASN A 120 -3.31 1.22 17.32
N TRP A 121 -4.09 1.92 18.15
CA TRP A 121 -5.11 2.85 17.70
C TRP A 121 -4.75 4.27 18.12
N GLU A 122 -4.25 5.07 17.18
CA GLU A 122 -4.66 6.46 17.10
C GLU A 122 -5.89 6.53 16.19
N LYS A 123 -6.92 7.25 16.63
CA LYS A 123 -8.15 7.42 15.86
C LYS A 123 -7.80 8.22 14.62
N ILE A 124 -7.88 7.62 13.44
CA ILE A 124 -8.12 8.40 12.23
C ILE A 124 -9.55 8.92 12.37
N GLN A 125 -9.69 10.19 12.77
CA GLN A 125 -10.97 10.88 12.90
C GLN A 125 -11.50 11.29 11.53
#